data_AF-A0A8C0KY08-F1
#
_entry.id   AF-A0A8C0KY08-F1
#
_cell.length_a   1.000
_cell.length_b   1.000
_cell.length_c   1.000
_cell.angle_alpha   90.00
_cell.angle_beta   90.00
_cell.angle_gamma   90.00
#
_symmetry.space_group_name_H-M   'P 1'
#
loop_
_entity.id
_entity.type
_entity.pdbx_description
1 polymer ?
#
loop_
_entity_poly.entity_id
_entity_poly.type
_entity_poly.pdbx_seq_one_letter_code
_entity_poly.pdbx_strand_id
1 'polypeptide(L)'
;LDWKILKILTFPPEVPISEKAKDLILRFCSEWEHRIGAPGVEEIKSNSFFEDVDWEHIRERPAAILLKSKALMIPQTWMNFQNLIFLSQLVMATSNHPETDYKNKDWVFINYTYKRFEGLTARGAIPSYMKAAK
;
A
#
# COMPACT_ATOMS: atom_id res chain seq x y z
N LEU A 1 -18.89 0.76 -13.30
CA LEU A 1 -17.65 0.50 -14.07
C LEU A 1 -18.12 -0.12 -15.38
N ASP A 2 -17.87 0.56 -16.50
CA ASP A 2 -18.44 0.21 -17.80
C ASP A 2 -18.14 -1.25 -18.20
N TRP A 3 -19.16 -1.96 -18.68
CA TRP A 3 -19.12 -3.22 -19.44
C TRP A 3 -18.03 -3.30 -20.53
N LYS A 4 -17.44 -2.16 -20.90
CA LYS A 4 -16.32 -2.02 -21.83
C LYS A 4 -15.02 -2.69 -21.33
N ILE A 5 -14.75 -2.77 -20.01
CA ILE A 5 -13.51 -3.40 -19.52
C ILE A 5 -13.54 -4.92 -19.71
N LEU A 6 -14.68 -5.57 -19.47
CA LEU A 6 -14.86 -7.01 -19.72
C LEU A 6 -14.77 -7.36 -21.21
N LYS A 7 -15.13 -6.44 -22.12
CA LYS A 7 -14.95 -6.61 -23.57
C LYS A 7 -13.47 -6.58 -24.02
N ILE A 8 -12.57 -6.04 -23.21
CA ILE A 8 -11.16 -5.86 -23.57
C ILE A 8 -10.26 -6.89 -22.87
N LEU A 9 -10.73 -7.48 -21.77
CA LEU A 9 -9.99 -8.53 -21.06
C LEU A 9 -10.03 -9.84 -21.85
N THR A 10 -8.96 -10.08 -22.60
CA THR A 10 -8.77 -11.32 -23.37
C THR A 10 -7.50 -12.01 -22.87
N PHE A 11 -7.59 -13.31 -22.58
CA PHE A 11 -6.42 -14.09 -22.17
C PHE A 11 -5.65 -14.53 -23.42
N PRO A 12 -4.36 -14.18 -23.55
CA PRO A 12 -3.53 -14.62 -24.67
C PRO A 12 -3.40 -16.16 -24.69
N PRO A 13 -3.56 -16.82 -25.85
CA PRO A 13 -3.46 -18.29 -25.95
C PRO A 13 -2.05 -18.83 -25.70
N GLU A 14 -1.01 -18.01 -25.89
CA GLU A 14 0.39 -18.40 -25.72
C GLU A 14 0.84 -18.50 -24.25
N VAL A 15 0.09 -17.89 -23.32
CA VAL A 15 0.43 -17.92 -21.89
C VAL A 15 -0.35 -19.02 -21.19
N PRO A 16 0.31 -20.03 -20.60
CA PRO A 16 -0.37 -21.06 -19.84
C PRO A 16 -0.93 -20.46 -18.54
N ILE A 17 -2.23 -20.20 -18.52
CA ILE A 17 -2.97 -19.72 -17.34
C ILE A 17 -4.00 -20.78 -16.96
N SER A 18 -4.00 -21.20 -15.70
CA SER A 18 -4.99 -22.18 -15.22
C SER A 18 -6.41 -21.62 -15.25
N GLU A 19 -7.40 -22.47 -15.47
CA GLU A 19 -8.81 -22.05 -15.48
C GLU A 19 -9.24 -21.43 -14.14
N LYS A 20 -8.71 -21.93 -13.02
CA LYS A 20 -8.93 -21.36 -11.68
C LYS A 20 -8.40 -19.92 -11.59
N ALA A 21 -7.23 -19.65 -12.18
CA ALA A 21 -6.67 -18.30 -12.21
C ALA A 21 -7.48 -17.35 -13.11
N LYS A 22 -7.93 -17.83 -14.28
CA LYS A 22 -8.78 -17.04 -15.19
C LYS A 22 -10.10 -16.65 -14.53
N ASP A 23 -10.77 -17.60 -13.87
CA ASP A 23 -12.01 -17.35 -13.11
C ASP A 23 -11.79 -16.24 -12.06
N LEU A 24 -10.74 -16.37 -11.24
CA LEU A 24 -10.44 -15.39 -10.21
C LEU A 24 -10.17 -13.99 -10.80
N ILE A 25 -9.40 -13.90 -11.89
CA ILE A 25 -9.11 -12.64 -12.58
C ILE A 25 -10.42 -12.00 -13.08
N LEU A 26 -11.29 -12.78 -13.73
CA LEU A 26 -12.59 -12.29 -14.23
C LEU A 26 -13.48 -11.78 -13.09
N ARG A 27 -13.51 -12.49 -11.95
CA ARG A 27 -14.29 -12.08 -10.78
C ARG A 27 -13.77 -10.80 -10.14
N PHE A 28 -12.44 -10.58 -10.13
CA PHE A 28 -11.87 -9.30 -9.69
C PHE A 28 -12.16 -8.17 -10.69
N CYS A 29 -12.10 -8.46 -11.99
CA CYS A 29 -12.37 -7.54 -13.09
C CYS A 29 -13.87 -7.42 -13.42
N SER A 30 -14.73 -7.45 -12.41
CA SER A 30 -16.17 -7.25 -12.54
C SER A 30 -16.64 -5.92 -11.92
N GLU A 31 -17.93 -5.63 -12.06
CA GLU A 31 -18.55 -4.46 -11.45
C GLU A 31 -18.45 -4.51 -9.92
N TRP A 32 -18.48 -3.34 -9.27
CA TRP A 32 -18.19 -3.24 -7.84
C TRP A 32 -19.10 -4.11 -6.96
N GLU A 33 -20.36 -4.31 -7.37
CA GLU A 33 -21.38 -5.13 -6.68
C GLU A 33 -21.07 -6.64 -6.76
N HIS A 34 -20.45 -7.07 -7.86
CA HIS A 34 -20.21 -8.48 -8.18
C HIS A 34 -18.74 -8.88 -7.98
N ARG A 35 -17.89 -7.93 -7.58
CA ARG A 35 -16.46 -8.16 -7.37
C ARG A 35 -16.25 -9.08 -6.18
N ILE A 36 -15.51 -10.16 -6.40
CA ILE A 36 -15.10 -11.05 -5.32
C ILE A 36 -14.41 -10.25 -4.20
N GLY A 37 -14.86 -10.46 -2.97
CA GLY A 37 -14.40 -9.72 -1.80
C GLY A 37 -15.25 -8.51 -1.43
N ALA A 38 -16.25 -8.13 -2.22
CA ALA A 38 -17.24 -7.11 -1.86
C ALA A 38 -17.97 -7.42 -0.53
N PRO A 39 -18.46 -8.65 -0.26
CA PRO A 39 -19.04 -9.00 1.03
C PRO A 39 -17.99 -9.25 2.13
N GLY A 40 -16.71 -9.42 1.76
CA GLY A 40 -15.60 -9.63 2.70
C GLY A 40 -14.51 -10.56 2.17
N VAL A 41 -13.37 -10.56 2.84
CA VAL A 41 -12.15 -11.27 2.40
C VAL A 41 -12.30 -12.80 2.36
N GLU A 42 -13.25 -13.37 3.09
CA GLU A 42 -13.47 -14.82 3.15
C GLU A 42 -13.90 -15.40 1.79
N GLU A 43 -14.60 -14.62 0.97
CA GLU A 43 -14.94 -15.02 -0.41
C GLU A 43 -13.69 -15.17 -1.28
N ILE A 44 -12.67 -14.32 -1.06
CA ILE A 44 -11.39 -14.41 -1.77
C ILE A 44 -10.63 -15.65 -1.29
N LYS A 45 -10.52 -15.85 0.03
CA LYS A 45 -9.76 -16.96 0.62
C LYS A 45 -10.30 -18.33 0.24
N SER A 46 -11.62 -18.45 0.07
CA SER A 46 -12.31 -19.69 -0.30
C SER A 46 -12.34 -20.00 -1.80
N ASN A 47 -11.80 -19.11 -2.64
CA ASN A 47 -11.75 -19.36 -4.09
C ASN A 47 -10.81 -20.53 -4.41
N SER A 48 -11.19 -21.37 -5.38
CA SER A 48 -10.45 -22.56 -5.79
C SER A 48 -9.00 -22.30 -6.22
N PHE A 49 -8.67 -21.07 -6.66
CA PHE A 49 -7.28 -20.70 -6.96
C PHE A 49 -6.37 -20.76 -5.72
N PHE A 50 -6.94 -20.60 -4.52
CA PHE A 50 -6.21 -20.59 -3.25
C PHE A 50 -6.45 -21.83 -2.38
N GLU A 51 -6.95 -22.94 -2.95
CA GLU A 51 -7.35 -24.14 -2.19
C GLU A 51 -6.26 -24.71 -1.28
N ASP A 52 -4.99 -24.61 -1.68
CA ASP A 52 -3.83 -25.14 -0.94
C ASP A 52 -3.11 -24.06 -0.10
N VAL A 53 -3.70 -22.87 0.04
CA VAL A 53 -3.09 -21.78 0.79
C VAL A 53 -3.45 -21.88 2.27
N ASP A 54 -2.43 -22.11 3.09
CA ASP A 54 -2.51 -21.96 4.54
C ASP A 54 -2.48 -20.47 4.91
N TRP A 55 -3.66 -19.89 5.07
CA TRP A 55 -3.83 -18.47 5.40
C TRP A 55 -3.40 -18.12 6.83
N GLU A 56 -3.41 -19.08 7.76
CA GLU A 56 -3.06 -18.85 9.17
C GLU A 56 -1.54 -18.68 9.31
N HIS A 57 -0.77 -19.53 8.63
CA HIS A 57 0.69 -19.54 8.72
C HIS A 57 1.40 -18.95 7.50
N ILE A 58 0.69 -18.22 6.63
CA ILE A 58 1.23 -17.69 5.36
C ILE A 58 2.51 -16.85 5.53
N ARG A 59 2.67 -16.18 6.67
CA ARG A 59 3.85 -15.34 6.98
C ARG A 59 5.05 -16.11 7.51
N GLU A 60 4.84 -17.33 7.99
CA GLU A 60 5.88 -18.21 8.51
C GLU A 60 6.54 -19.03 7.39
N ARG A 61 5.83 -19.20 6.29
CA ARG A 61 6.34 -19.89 5.10
C ARG A 61 7.37 -19.02 4.39
N PRO A 62 8.49 -19.61 3.92
CA PRO A 62 9.46 -18.87 3.12
C PRO A 62 8.80 -18.34 1.84
N ALA A 63 9.12 -17.09 1.47
CA ALA A 63 8.63 -16.50 0.23
C ALA A 63 9.09 -17.33 -0.99
N ALA A 64 8.20 -17.51 -1.97
CA ALA A 64 8.51 -18.27 -3.19
C ALA A 64 9.75 -17.74 -3.92
N ILE A 65 9.98 -16.42 -3.85
CA ILE A 65 11.17 -15.77 -4.37
C ILE A 65 11.95 -15.21 -3.18
N LEU A 66 13.02 -15.91 -2.79
CA LEU A 66 13.95 -15.40 -1.78
C LEU A 66 14.85 -14.34 -2.41
N LEU A 67 14.62 -13.08 -2.04
CA LEU A 67 15.54 -12.01 -2.42
C LEU A 67 16.85 -12.21 -1.66
N LYS A 68 17.89 -12.65 -2.37
CA LYS A 68 19.26 -12.65 -1.86
C LYS A 68 19.76 -11.21 -1.80
N SER A 69 19.32 -10.44 -0.80
CA SER A 69 19.92 -9.14 -0.57
C SER A 69 21.25 -9.34 0.15
N LYS A 70 22.37 -9.01 -0.51
CA LYS A 70 23.46 -8.38 0.24
C LYS A 70 22.87 -7.09 0.83
N ALA A 71 23.18 -6.86 2.09
CA ALA A 71 22.62 -5.83 2.94
C ALA A 71 22.52 -4.47 2.23
N LEU A 72 21.38 -3.81 2.42
CA LEU A 72 21.21 -2.36 2.33
C LEU A 72 21.51 -1.75 0.96
N MET A 73 20.47 -1.21 0.33
CA MET A 73 20.54 -0.29 -0.82
C MET A 73 20.85 -0.95 -2.16
N ILE A 74 19.81 -1.41 -2.83
CA ILE A 74 19.86 -1.61 -4.27
C ILE A 74 18.79 -0.70 -4.91
N PRO A 75 19.16 0.50 -5.38
CA PRO A 75 18.32 1.32 -6.26
C PRO A 75 17.84 0.56 -7.50
N GLN A 76 18.51 -0.53 -7.89
CA GLN A 76 18.17 -1.36 -9.05
C GLN A 76 16.79 -2.03 -8.97
N THR A 77 16.26 -2.32 -7.78
CA THR A 77 14.88 -2.84 -7.64
C THR A 77 13.82 -1.76 -7.87
N TRP A 78 14.22 -0.51 -7.73
CA TRP A 78 13.41 0.67 -7.98
C TRP A 78 13.88 1.31 -9.28
N MET A 79 13.58 0.65 -10.42
CA MET A 79 13.99 1.15 -11.73
C MET A 79 13.79 2.67 -11.86
N ASN A 80 14.93 3.38 -11.89
CA ASN A 80 15.19 4.74 -12.36
C ASN A 80 14.31 5.89 -11.82
N PHE A 81 14.63 6.33 -10.61
CA PHE A 81 14.26 7.66 -10.06
C PHE A 81 14.92 8.86 -10.76
N GLN A 82 15.67 8.70 -11.85
CA GLN A 82 16.38 9.83 -12.47
C GLN A 82 15.43 10.92 -12.99
N ASN A 83 14.17 10.60 -13.29
CA ASN A 83 13.17 11.59 -13.69
C ASN A 83 12.55 12.38 -12.51
N LEU A 84 12.65 11.88 -11.27
CA LEU A 84 12.02 12.52 -10.11
C LEU A 84 12.89 13.62 -9.47
N ILE A 85 14.21 13.53 -9.62
CA ILE A 85 15.13 14.61 -9.21
C ILE A 85 14.84 15.87 -10.05
N PHE A 86 14.61 15.73 -11.36
CA PHE A 86 14.31 16.87 -12.24
C PHE A 86 13.02 17.60 -11.84
N LEU A 87 11.97 16.87 -11.42
CA LEU A 87 10.72 17.46 -10.95
C LEU A 87 10.86 18.13 -9.58
N SER A 88 11.69 17.58 -8.69
CA SER A 88 11.95 18.19 -7.37
C SER A 88 12.60 19.57 -7.49
N GLN A 89 13.45 19.76 -8.51
CA GLN A 89 14.13 21.02 -8.76
C GLN A 89 13.20 22.08 -9.40
N LEU A 90 12.12 21.64 -10.06
CA LEU A 90 11.08 22.51 -10.60
C LEU A 90 10.08 23.00 -9.53
N VAL A 91 9.91 22.26 -8.43
CA VAL A 91 8.96 22.61 -7.34
C VAL A 91 9.60 23.50 -6.27
N MET A 92 10.92 23.62 -6.25
CA MET A 92 11.64 24.57 -5.39
C MET A 92 11.62 25.99 -5.99
N ALA A 93 10.44 26.46 -6.41
CA ALA A 93 10.19 27.89 -6.52
C ALA A 93 10.05 28.42 -5.10
N THR A 94 11.13 28.99 -4.56
CA THR A 94 11.07 29.77 -3.33
C THR A 94 10.03 30.87 -3.54
N SER A 95 8.88 30.76 -2.88
CA SER A 95 7.94 31.87 -2.81
C SER A 95 8.65 32.97 -2.02
N ASN A 96 9.15 33.99 -2.73
CA ASN A 96 9.49 35.28 -2.16
C ASN A 96 8.19 35.93 -1.72
N HIS A 97 7.61 35.47 -0.61
CA HIS A 97 6.42 36.05 -0.02
C HIS A 97 6.81 36.68 1.32
N PRO A 98 6.45 37.96 1.58
CA PRO A 98 6.80 38.65 2.81
C PRO A 98 6.31 37.85 4.03
N GLU A 99 7.15 37.80 5.07
CA GLU A 99 7.15 36.90 6.24
C GLU A 99 5.89 36.89 7.14
N THR A 100 4.75 37.45 6.74
CA THR A 100 3.62 37.68 7.64
C THR A 100 2.55 36.58 7.67
N ASP A 101 2.59 35.57 6.80
CA ASP A 101 1.50 34.57 6.67
C ASP A 101 1.86 33.15 7.19
N TYR A 102 3.04 32.95 7.78
CA TYR A 102 3.48 31.63 8.25
C TYR A 102 2.62 31.07 9.41
N LYS A 103 1.98 31.92 10.21
CA LYS A 103 1.18 31.47 11.36
C LYS A 103 -0.16 30.82 10.99
N ASN A 104 -0.60 30.91 9.74
CA ASN A 104 -1.93 30.48 9.31
C ASN A 104 -1.97 29.15 8.54
N LYS A 105 -0.86 28.44 8.37
CA LYS A 105 -0.82 27.15 7.62
C LYS A 105 -0.37 25.95 8.44
N ASP A 106 0.24 26.16 9.60
CA ASP A 106 0.76 25.07 10.42
C ASP A 106 -0.32 24.14 10.99
N TRP A 107 -1.57 24.60 11.05
CA TRP A 107 -2.70 23.81 11.55
C TRP A 107 -2.99 22.56 10.71
N VAL A 108 -2.69 22.55 9.40
CA VAL A 108 -2.92 21.36 8.55
C VAL A 108 -1.94 20.21 8.84
N PHE A 109 -0.87 20.49 9.60
CA PHE A 109 0.15 19.52 9.98
C PHE A 109 0.09 19.13 11.46
N ILE A 110 -0.89 19.64 12.22
CA ILE A 110 -1.13 19.23 13.60
C ILE A 110 -1.38 17.70 13.64
N ASN A 111 -0.74 17.01 14.58
CA ASN A 111 -0.76 15.55 14.75
C ASN A 111 -0.11 14.71 13.62
N TYR A 112 0.58 15.36 12.68
CA TYR A 112 1.32 14.65 11.64
C TYR A 112 2.54 13.89 12.20
N THR A 113 3.19 14.45 13.22
CA THR A 113 4.39 13.86 13.83
C THR A 113 4.07 12.51 14.49
N TYR A 114 4.65 11.45 13.93
CA TYR A 114 4.59 10.11 14.49
C TYR A 114 5.99 9.66 14.95
N LYS A 115 6.08 9.22 16.20
CA LYS A 115 7.27 8.57 16.75
C LYS A 115 6.89 7.21 17.32
N ARG A 116 7.36 6.15 16.68
CA ARG A 116 7.19 4.78 17.18
C ARG A 116 8.01 4.64 18.48
N PHE A 117 7.42 4.05 19.51
CA PHE A 117 8.04 3.73 20.83
C PHE A 117 8.15 4.86 21.86
N GLU A 118 7.68 6.07 21.58
CA GLU A 118 7.43 7.04 22.65
C GLU A 118 5.94 7.03 22.99
N GLY A 119 5.61 6.72 24.24
CA GLY A 119 4.23 6.66 24.78
C GLY A 119 3.47 7.99 24.77
N LEU A 120 3.86 8.92 23.89
CA LEU A 120 3.32 10.26 23.70
C LEU A 120 2.55 10.41 22.38
N THR A 121 2.23 9.30 21.70
CA THR A 121 1.26 9.34 20.61
C THR A 121 -0.15 9.22 21.18
N ALA A 122 -1.16 9.75 20.50
CA ALA A 122 -2.57 9.79 20.96
C ALA A 122 -3.21 8.43 21.33
N ARG A 123 -2.49 7.32 21.13
CA ARG A 123 -2.89 5.95 21.49
C ARG A 123 -2.03 5.32 22.60
N GLY A 124 -1.09 6.07 23.20
CA GLY A 124 -0.21 5.61 24.28
C GLY A 124 -0.75 5.97 25.67
N ALA A 125 -0.56 5.08 26.65
CA ALA A 125 -0.82 5.40 28.05
C ALA A 125 0.18 6.44 28.56
N ILE A 126 -0.31 7.48 29.25
CA ILE A 126 0.53 8.51 29.87
C ILE A 126 1.52 7.81 30.81
N PRO A 127 2.85 7.97 30.61
CA PRO A 127 3.85 7.42 31.50
C PRO A 127 3.57 7.77 32.97
N SER A 128 3.63 6.78 33.85
CA SER A 128 3.26 6.88 35.27
C SER A 128 4.01 7.98 36.02
N TYR A 129 5.23 8.31 35.60
CA TYR A 129 6.02 9.39 36.22
C TYR A 129 5.42 10.79 36.01
N MET A 130 4.56 11.00 35.01
CA MET A 130 3.84 12.26 34.82
C MET A 130 2.60 12.41 35.72
N LYS A 131 2.21 11.38 36.47
CA LYS A 131 1.08 11.45 37.43
C LYS A 131 1.47 12.02 38.81
N ALA A 132 2.75 12.30 39.04
CA ALA A 132 3.28 12.63 40.37
C ALA A 132 3.56 14.12 40.61
N ALA A 133 3.11 15.03 39.74
CA ALA A 133 3.17 16.47 39.99
C ALA A 133 1.78 16.97 40.38
N LYS A 134 1.51 17.04 41.68
CA LYS A 134 0.38 17.77 42.27
C LYS A 134 0.90 18.68 43.36
#